data_AF-A0A2Z6ANP6-F1
#
_entry.id   AF-A0A2Z6ANP6-F1
#
_cell.length_a   1.000
_cell.length_b   1.000
_cell.length_c   1.000
_cell.angle_alpha   90.00
_cell.angle_beta   90.00
_cell.angle_gamma   90.00
#
_symmetry.space_group_name_H-M   'P 1'
#
loop_
_entity.id
_entity.type
_entity.pdbx_description
1 polymer ?
#
loop_
_entity_poly.entity_id
_entity_poly.type
_entity_poly.pdbx_seq_one_letter_code
_entity_poly.pdbx_strand_id
1 'polypeptide(L)'
;MGDAAQAEIQSLRAQLAAAQAVAAEVALIKAIKAINADLEARNALLELQNEKMRRTLYGQRSERTRHLLDQMELTFEECEATASEDETLAALAAAKTNVAPFERKRPARKALPEHLPRERVIIAAPDACPCCGSERLCKLGEDITETLEVVSRQWKVVQTVREKFSCRDCEKITQPPAPFHVRPRGLFGPSFLAMLLFEKFGAHQPLNRQRDRYAREGVDLSLSTLADQVGTCTAALMPRYLLIEAHVLAA
;
A
#
# COMPACT_ATOMS: atom_id res chain seq x y z
N MET A 1 -30.39 -33.64 -49.30
CA MET A 1 -29.24 -33.24 -48.46
C MET A 1 -29.38 -31.85 -47.85
N GLY A 2 -30.18 -30.92 -48.41
CA GLY A 2 -30.41 -29.58 -47.84
C GLY A 2 -31.24 -29.56 -46.55
N ASP A 3 -32.27 -30.41 -46.42
CA ASP A 3 -33.18 -30.37 -45.26
C ASP A 3 -32.53 -30.84 -43.95
N ALA A 4 -31.62 -31.82 -44.01
CA ALA A 4 -30.89 -32.28 -42.83
C ALA A 4 -29.94 -31.21 -42.28
N ALA A 5 -29.24 -30.51 -43.18
CA ALA A 5 -28.38 -29.38 -42.82
C ALA A 5 -29.19 -28.19 -42.28
N GLN A 6 -30.38 -27.93 -42.82
CA GLN A 6 -31.28 -26.87 -42.30
C GLN A 6 -31.85 -27.21 -40.92
N ALA A 7 -32.21 -28.47 -40.68
CA ALA A 7 -32.65 -28.94 -39.37
C ALA A 7 -31.53 -28.86 -38.31
N GLU A 8 -30.30 -29.20 -38.69
CA GLU A 8 -29.12 -29.09 -37.83
C GLU A 8 -28.78 -27.61 -37.51
N ILE A 9 -28.87 -26.72 -38.49
CA ILE A 9 -28.73 -25.26 -38.28
C ILE A 9 -29.81 -24.72 -37.35
N GLN A 10 -31.06 -25.18 -37.47
CA GLN A 10 -32.15 -24.77 -36.58
C GLN A 10 -31.94 -25.28 -35.15
N SER A 11 -31.47 -26.52 -35.00
CA SER A 11 -31.09 -27.11 -33.70
C SER A 11 -29.95 -26.32 -33.03
N LEU A 12 -28.89 -26.02 -33.78
CA LEU A 12 -27.76 -25.22 -33.29
C LEU A 12 -28.19 -23.79 -32.91
N ARG A 13 -29.08 -23.16 -33.68
CA ARG A 13 -29.65 -21.85 -33.34
C ARG A 13 -30.49 -21.90 -32.07
N ALA A 14 -31.27 -22.95 -31.86
CA ALA A 14 -32.04 -23.14 -30.64
C ALA A 14 -31.13 -23.37 -29.42
N GLN A 15 -30.06 -24.15 -29.58
CA GLN A 15 -29.04 -24.36 -28.53
C GLN A 15 -28.28 -23.06 -28.21
N LEU A 16 -27.93 -22.26 -29.22
CA LEU A 16 -27.31 -20.95 -29.02
C LEU A 16 -28.24 -19.97 -28.31
N ALA A 17 -29.52 -19.94 -28.67
CA ALA A 17 -30.52 -19.10 -28.00
C ALA A 17 -30.70 -19.52 -26.53
N ALA A 18 -30.75 -20.83 -26.24
CA ALA A 18 -30.81 -21.34 -24.88
C ALA A 18 -29.53 -21.00 -24.08
N ALA A 19 -28.35 -21.14 -24.69
CA ALA A 19 -27.08 -20.77 -24.06
C ALA A 19 -26.99 -19.26 -23.79
N GLN A 20 -27.50 -18.41 -24.69
CA GLN A 20 -27.58 -16.97 -24.50
C GLN A 20 -28.56 -16.59 -23.39
N ALA A 21 -29.69 -17.28 -23.26
CA ALA A 21 -30.64 -17.07 -22.17
C ALA A 21 -30.03 -17.41 -20.80
N VAL A 22 -29.38 -18.57 -20.67
CA VAL A 22 -28.66 -18.95 -19.45
C VAL A 22 -27.53 -17.97 -19.13
N ALA A 23 -26.79 -17.50 -20.14
CA ALA A 23 -25.75 -16.50 -19.95
C ALA A 23 -26.31 -15.15 -19.45
N ALA A 24 -27.49 -14.74 -19.92
CA ALA A 24 -28.17 -13.54 -19.46
C ALA A 24 -28.68 -13.68 -18.01
N GLU A 25 -29.22 -14.84 -17.62
CA GLU A 25 -29.62 -15.11 -16.24
C GLU A 25 -28.43 -15.09 -15.28
N VAL A 26 -27.31 -15.72 -15.67
CA VAL A 26 -26.06 -15.70 -14.88
C VAL A 26 -25.50 -14.28 -14.75
N ALA A 27 -25.59 -13.46 -15.80
CA ALA A 27 -25.19 -12.06 -15.74
C ALA A 27 -26.07 -11.24 -14.77
N LEU A 28 -27.38 -11.47 -14.78
CA LEU A 28 -28.31 -10.81 -13.87
C LEU A 28 -28.06 -11.21 -12.41
N ILE A 29 -27.83 -12.50 -12.12
CA ILE A 29 -27.51 -12.98 -10.78
C ILE A 29 -26.22 -12.32 -10.25
N LYS A 30 -25.21 -12.15 -11.12
CA LYS A 30 -23.97 -11.44 -10.76
C LYS A 30 -24.21 -9.96 -10.47
N ALA A 31 -25.03 -9.29 -11.27
CA ALA A 31 -25.41 -7.90 -11.02
C ALA A 31 -26.17 -7.73 -9.69
N ILE A 32 -27.09 -8.64 -9.36
CA ILE A 32 -27.82 -8.63 -8.09
C ILE A 32 -26.85 -8.84 -6.91
N LYS A 33 -25.87 -9.74 -7.04
CA LYS A 33 -24.85 -9.94 -6.01
C LYS A 33 -24.01 -8.68 -5.77
N ALA A 34 -23.57 -8.01 -6.84
CA ALA A 34 -22.84 -6.74 -6.73
C ALA A 34 -23.65 -5.65 -6.00
N ILE A 35 -24.96 -5.56 -6.27
CA ILE A 35 -25.85 -4.61 -5.56
C ILE A 35 -25.96 -4.97 -4.08
N ASN A 36 -26.15 -6.25 -3.75
CA ASN A 36 -26.26 -6.69 -2.35
C ASN A 36 -24.96 -6.42 -1.58
N ALA A 37 -23.80 -6.68 -2.19
CA ALA A 37 -22.50 -6.40 -1.58
C ALA A 37 -22.29 -4.88 -1.34
N ASP A 38 -22.66 -4.01 -2.28
CA ASP A 38 -22.62 -2.54 -2.06
C ASP A 38 -23.57 -2.10 -0.93
N LEU A 39 -24.76 -2.70 -0.82
CA LEU A 39 -25.70 -2.41 0.27
C LEU A 39 -25.16 -2.87 1.63
N GLU A 40 -24.54 -4.05 1.70
CA GLU A 40 -23.88 -4.55 2.90
C GLU A 40 -22.73 -3.63 3.35
N ALA A 41 -21.87 -3.21 2.42
CA ALA A 41 -20.80 -2.26 2.69
C ALA A 41 -21.33 -0.91 3.22
N ARG A 42 -22.40 -0.38 2.62
CA ARG A 42 -23.04 0.86 3.09
C ARG A 42 -23.65 0.72 4.48
N ASN A 43 -24.28 -0.42 4.77
CA ASN A 43 -24.82 -0.68 6.10
C ASN A 43 -23.71 -0.73 7.15
N ALA A 44 -22.61 -1.44 6.89
CA ALA A 44 -21.45 -1.48 7.78
C ALA A 44 -20.85 -0.08 8.02
N LEU A 45 -20.76 0.76 6.98
CA LEU A 45 -20.33 2.16 7.13
C LEU A 45 -21.25 2.97 8.04
N LEU A 46 -22.56 2.87 7.82
CA LEU A 46 -23.55 3.60 8.60
C LEU A 46 -23.56 3.16 10.06
N GLU A 47 -23.40 1.86 10.32
CA GLU A 47 -23.27 1.33 11.69
C GLU A 47 -22.01 1.88 12.36
N LEU A 48 -20.86 1.85 11.68
CA LEU A 48 -19.60 2.42 12.19
C LEU A 48 -19.73 3.92 12.49
N GLN A 49 -20.35 4.68 11.57
CA GLN A 49 -20.57 6.12 11.75
C GLN A 49 -21.50 6.42 12.92
N ASN A 50 -22.59 5.65 13.06
CA ASN A 50 -23.51 5.81 14.19
C ASN A 50 -22.82 5.56 15.52
N GLU A 51 -21.99 4.52 15.62
CA GLU A 51 -21.27 4.22 16.86
C GLU A 51 -20.22 5.29 17.18
N LYS A 52 -19.50 5.80 16.17
CA LYS A 52 -18.60 6.95 16.31
C LYS A 52 -19.33 8.21 16.78
N MET A 53 -20.49 8.53 16.21
CA MET A 53 -21.31 9.68 16.59
C MET A 53 -21.88 9.55 18.00
N ARG A 54 -22.41 8.37 18.36
CA ARG A 54 -22.89 8.06 19.72
C ARG A 54 -21.79 8.27 20.76
N ARG A 55 -20.54 7.93 20.43
CA ARG A 55 -19.39 8.20 21.31
C ARG A 55 -19.09 9.70 21.47
N THR A 56 -19.10 10.48 20.39
CA THR A 56 -18.86 11.94 20.47
C THR A 56 -19.93 12.64 21.30
N LEU A 57 -21.18 12.16 21.24
CA LEU A 57 -22.31 12.76 21.94
C LEU A 57 -22.49 12.26 23.38
N TYR A 58 -22.19 10.97 23.65
CA TYR A 58 -22.60 10.30 24.90
C TYR A 58 -21.48 9.49 25.61
N GLY A 59 -20.25 9.44 25.08
CA GLY A 59 -19.28 8.41 25.48
C GLY A 59 -18.33 8.75 26.64
N GLN A 60 -18.34 7.96 27.72
CA GLN A 60 -17.14 7.72 28.54
C GLN A 60 -16.17 6.78 27.79
N ARG A 61 -14.86 7.05 27.87
CA ARG A 61 -13.81 6.29 27.15
C ARG A 61 -13.54 4.94 27.84
N SER A 62 -14.26 3.88 27.48
CA SER A 62 -13.89 2.50 27.87
C SER A 62 -13.10 1.79 26.77
N GLU A 63 -12.09 1.00 27.13
CA GLU A 63 -11.26 0.22 26.17
C GLU A 63 -12.08 -0.80 25.38
N ARG A 64 -13.14 -1.37 25.98
CA ARG A 64 -14.02 -2.36 25.34
C ARG A 64 -14.73 -1.80 24.10
N THR A 65 -15.17 -0.54 24.15
CA THR A 65 -15.86 0.11 23.02
C THR A 65 -14.89 0.52 21.91
N ARG A 66 -13.60 0.74 22.22
CA ARG A 66 -12.55 0.98 21.22
C ARG A 66 -12.31 -0.28 20.38
N HIS A 67 -12.21 -1.44 21.02
CA HIS A 67 -12.06 -2.72 20.31
C HIS A 67 -13.24 -3.05 19.39
N LEU A 68 -14.48 -2.69 19.79
CA LEU A 68 -15.66 -2.83 18.94
C LEU A 68 -15.56 -1.96 17.67
N LEU A 69 -15.09 -0.72 17.79
CA LEU A 69 -14.87 0.14 16.63
C LEU A 69 -13.79 -0.40 15.69
N ASP A 70 -12.66 -0.85 16.25
CA ASP A 70 -11.58 -1.44 15.44
C ASP A 70 -12.08 -2.70 14.70
N GLN A 71 -12.92 -3.52 15.35
CA GLN A 71 -13.55 -4.68 14.72
C GLN A 71 -14.54 -4.26 13.62
N MET A 72 -15.37 -3.24 13.85
CA MET A 72 -16.31 -2.74 12.85
C MET A 72 -15.60 -2.11 11.64
N GLU A 73 -14.48 -1.43 11.86
CA GLU A 73 -13.61 -0.91 10.79
C GLU A 73 -13.09 -2.06 9.92
N LEU A 74 -12.60 -3.14 10.53
CA LEU A 74 -12.17 -4.33 9.79
C LEU A 74 -13.31 -4.97 8.99
N THR A 75 -14.50 -5.14 9.58
CA THR A 75 -15.65 -5.70 8.85
C THR A 75 -16.09 -4.80 7.70
N PHE A 76 -16.01 -3.48 7.86
CA PHE A 76 -16.32 -2.54 6.79
C PHE A 76 -15.30 -2.66 5.64
N GLU A 77 -14.01 -2.77 5.95
CA GLU A 77 -12.96 -3.01 4.96
C GLU A 77 -13.20 -4.30 4.16
N GLU A 78 -13.58 -5.40 4.83
CA GLU A 78 -13.92 -6.67 4.19
C GLU A 78 -15.13 -6.53 3.25
N CYS A 79 -16.21 -5.88 3.70
CA CYS A 79 -17.40 -5.65 2.88
C CYS A 79 -17.12 -4.72 1.68
N GLU A 80 -16.28 -3.70 1.82
CA GLU A 80 -15.90 -2.87 0.66
C GLU A 80 -15.04 -3.64 -0.35
N ALA A 81 -14.15 -4.51 0.12
CA ALA A 81 -13.35 -5.35 -0.75
C ALA A 81 -14.22 -6.34 -1.55
N THR A 82 -15.17 -7.01 -0.89
CA THR A 82 -16.10 -7.93 -1.58
C THR A 82 -17.01 -7.21 -2.57
N ALA A 83 -17.53 -6.03 -2.22
CA ALA A 83 -18.32 -5.21 -3.14
C ALA A 83 -17.52 -4.82 -4.39
N SER A 84 -16.25 -4.41 -4.22
CA SER A 84 -15.39 -4.08 -5.37
C SER A 84 -15.07 -5.30 -6.22
N GLU A 85 -14.87 -6.47 -5.62
CA GLU A 85 -14.67 -7.72 -6.37
C GLU A 85 -15.89 -8.07 -7.22
N ASP A 86 -17.08 -8.08 -6.63
CA ASP A 86 -18.33 -8.40 -7.33
C ASP A 86 -18.65 -7.41 -8.45
N GLU A 87 -18.37 -6.11 -8.28
CA GLU A 87 -18.47 -5.11 -9.35
C GLU A 87 -17.56 -5.46 -10.54
N THR A 88 -16.30 -5.81 -10.28
CA THR A 88 -15.36 -6.17 -11.37
C THR A 88 -15.79 -7.44 -12.08
N LEU A 89 -16.27 -8.44 -11.34
CA LEU A 89 -16.79 -9.69 -11.90
C LEU A 89 -18.07 -9.46 -12.72
N ALA A 90 -18.94 -8.55 -12.28
CA ALA A 90 -20.14 -8.14 -13.02
C ALA A 90 -19.77 -7.40 -14.32
N ALA A 91 -18.79 -6.48 -14.28
CA ALA A 91 -18.29 -5.78 -15.47
C ALA A 91 -17.67 -6.74 -16.50
N LEU A 92 -16.87 -7.71 -16.06
CA LEU A 92 -16.29 -8.75 -16.92
C LEU A 92 -17.36 -9.67 -17.55
N ALA A 93 -18.47 -9.92 -16.84
CA ALA A 93 -19.60 -10.69 -17.36
C ALA A 93 -20.46 -9.88 -18.34
N ALA A 94 -20.68 -8.61 -18.04
CA ALA A 94 -21.37 -7.66 -18.91
C ALA A 94 -20.66 -7.48 -20.25
N ALA A 95 -19.32 -7.47 -20.28
CA ALA A 95 -18.56 -7.41 -21.55
C ALA A 95 -18.86 -8.57 -22.52
N LYS A 96 -19.43 -9.68 -22.04
CA LYS A 96 -19.78 -10.87 -22.84
C LYS A 96 -21.28 -10.96 -23.18
N THR A 97 -22.10 -10.03 -22.70
CA THR A 97 -23.56 -10.06 -22.83
C THR A 97 -24.12 -8.66 -23.07
N ASN A 98 -25.41 -8.51 -23.40
CA ASN A 98 -26.04 -7.19 -23.58
C ASN A 98 -26.59 -6.60 -22.25
N VAL A 99 -26.17 -7.13 -21.10
CA VAL A 99 -26.64 -6.68 -19.78
C VAL A 99 -25.73 -5.57 -19.28
N ALA A 100 -26.30 -4.40 -18.98
CA ALA A 100 -25.56 -3.29 -18.39
C ALA A 100 -25.07 -3.65 -16.98
N PRO A 101 -23.78 -3.43 -16.66
CA PRO A 101 -23.26 -3.66 -15.33
C PRO A 101 -23.80 -2.60 -14.35
N PHE A 102 -23.88 -2.97 -13.08
CA PHE A 102 -24.14 -2.01 -12.01
C PHE A 102 -22.90 -1.12 -11.81
N GLU A 103 -23.10 0.21 -11.82
CA GLU A 103 -22.05 1.19 -11.55
C GLU A 103 -22.32 1.94 -10.24
N ARG A 104 -21.46 1.74 -9.25
CA ARG A 104 -21.49 2.50 -7.99
C ARG A 104 -20.99 3.93 -8.24
N LYS A 105 -21.72 4.92 -7.70
CA LYS A 105 -21.28 6.33 -7.72
C LYS A 105 -20.04 6.49 -6.83
N ARG A 106 -18.86 6.54 -7.43
CA ARG A 106 -17.60 6.74 -6.72
C ARG A 106 -17.35 8.23 -6.46
N PRO A 107 -16.90 8.61 -5.25
CA PRO A 107 -16.48 9.98 -5.00
C PRO A 107 -15.32 10.36 -5.93
N ALA A 108 -15.22 11.65 -6.28
CA ALA A 108 -14.13 12.15 -7.11
C ALA A 108 -12.78 11.84 -6.45
N ARG A 109 -11.79 11.40 -7.27
CA ARG A 109 -10.45 11.09 -6.77
C ARG A 109 -9.85 12.34 -6.12
N LYS A 110 -9.44 12.21 -4.86
CA LYS A 110 -8.64 13.25 -4.20
C LYS A 110 -7.25 13.27 -4.85
N ALA A 111 -6.68 14.47 -5.00
CA ALA A 111 -5.32 14.64 -5.48
C ALA A 111 -4.31 13.95 -4.53
N LEU A 112 -3.23 13.43 -5.10
CA LEU A 112 -2.15 12.82 -4.31
C LEU A 112 -1.39 13.91 -3.53
N PRO A 113 -0.84 13.60 -2.34
CA PRO A 113 -0.17 14.60 -1.51
C PRO A 113 0.98 15.32 -2.22
N GLU A 114 1.00 16.65 -2.20
CA GLU A 114 1.96 17.48 -2.97
C GLU A 114 3.43 17.34 -2.56
N HIS A 115 3.69 16.94 -1.32
CA HIS A 115 5.05 16.81 -0.78
C HIS A 115 5.81 15.56 -1.27
N LEU A 116 5.13 14.61 -1.92
CA LEU A 116 5.77 13.42 -2.47
C LEU A 116 6.58 13.76 -3.74
N PRO A 117 7.72 13.09 -4.01
CA PRO A 117 8.45 13.29 -5.25
C PRO A 117 7.63 12.79 -6.45
N ARG A 118 7.63 13.55 -7.57
CA ARG A 118 7.00 13.14 -8.84
C ARG A 118 8.07 12.69 -9.83
N GLU A 119 8.00 11.44 -10.26
CA GLU A 119 8.77 10.94 -11.40
C GLU A 119 7.92 11.09 -12.67
N ARG A 120 8.37 11.89 -13.64
CA ARG A 120 7.65 12.08 -14.91
C ARG A 120 8.18 11.12 -15.97
N VAL A 121 7.40 10.07 -16.26
CA VAL A 121 7.67 9.17 -17.38
C VAL A 121 6.97 9.73 -18.62
N ILE A 122 7.74 10.25 -19.57
CA ILE A 122 7.21 10.78 -20.84
C ILE A 122 7.21 9.66 -21.87
N ILE A 123 6.02 9.27 -22.33
CA ILE A 123 5.88 8.38 -23.48
C ILE A 123 6.16 9.20 -24.73
N ALA A 124 7.14 8.76 -25.53
CA ALA A 124 7.54 9.47 -26.73
C ALA A 124 6.36 9.59 -27.73
N ALA A 125 6.25 10.76 -28.35
CA ALA A 125 5.33 10.96 -29.45
C ALA A 125 5.75 10.08 -30.64
N PRO A 126 4.81 9.67 -31.51
CA PRO A 126 5.16 8.98 -32.74
C PRO A 126 5.96 9.90 -33.68
N ASP A 127 6.85 9.34 -34.49
CA ASP A 127 7.68 10.11 -35.45
C ASP A 127 6.89 10.62 -36.67
N ALA A 128 5.72 10.02 -36.95
CA ALA A 128 4.86 10.38 -38.08
C ALA A 128 3.37 10.29 -37.72
N CYS A 129 2.51 11.07 -38.39
CA CYS A 129 1.06 10.96 -38.20
C CYS A 129 0.61 9.54 -38.58
N PRO A 130 -0.07 8.80 -37.69
CA PRO A 130 -0.63 7.49 -38.03
C PRO A 130 -1.71 7.58 -39.14
N CYS A 131 -2.22 8.77 -39.41
CA CYS A 131 -3.24 9.05 -40.42
C CYS A 131 -2.70 9.22 -41.84
N CYS A 132 -1.59 9.94 -42.00
CA CYS A 132 -1.11 10.43 -43.30
C CYS A 132 0.41 10.29 -43.49
N GLY A 133 1.14 9.78 -42.50
CA GLY A 133 2.59 9.60 -42.54
C GLY A 133 3.40 10.89 -42.48
N SER A 134 2.79 12.05 -42.21
CA SER A 134 3.53 13.32 -42.11
C SER A 134 4.36 13.39 -40.84
N GLU A 135 5.62 13.81 -40.96
CA GLU A 135 6.55 14.08 -39.85
C GLU A 135 6.33 15.48 -39.21
N ARG A 136 5.41 16.28 -39.74
CA ARG A 136 5.13 17.64 -39.27
C ARG A 136 4.18 17.65 -38.07
N LEU A 137 4.61 17.03 -36.97
CA LEU A 137 3.85 16.98 -35.73
C LEU A 137 4.19 18.20 -34.84
N CYS A 138 3.18 18.77 -34.18
CA CYS A 138 3.35 19.84 -33.21
C CYS A 138 2.77 19.42 -31.86
N LYS A 139 3.49 19.67 -30.77
CA LYS A 139 3.03 19.39 -29.41
C LYS A 139 1.90 20.35 -29.04
N LEU A 140 0.72 19.82 -28.69
CA LEU A 140 -0.45 20.62 -28.33
C LEU A 140 -0.65 20.75 -26.82
N GLY A 141 -0.35 19.68 -26.07
CA GLY A 141 -0.57 19.58 -24.64
C GLY A 141 -0.12 18.21 -24.12
N GLU A 142 -0.30 17.98 -22.82
CA GLU A 142 -0.02 16.70 -22.17
C GLU A 142 -1.22 16.33 -21.29
N ASP A 143 -1.70 15.10 -21.41
CA ASP A 143 -2.62 14.52 -20.42
C ASP A 143 -1.78 13.90 -19.30
N ILE A 144 -1.95 14.40 -18.07
CA ILE A 144 -1.18 13.96 -16.91
C ILE A 144 -2.03 13.00 -16.08
N THR A 145 -1.55 11.76 -15.95
CA THR A 145 -2.10 10.78 -15.01
C THR A 145 -1.12 10.58 -13.87
N GLU A 146 -1.54 10.87 -12.63
CA GLU A 146 -0.74 10.60 -11.45
C GLU A 146 -1.04 9.21 -10.89
N THR A 147 0.00 8.42 -10.69
CA THR A 147 -0.07 7.09 -10.07
C THR A 147 0.81 7.09 -8.82
N LEU A 148 0.28 6.60 -7.70
CA LEU A 148 1.05 6.47 -6.46
C LEU A 148 1.86 5.17 -6.51
N GLU A 149 3.18 5.30 -6.48
CA GLU A 149 4.13 4.18 -6.51
C GLU A 149 4.98 4.13 -5.23
N VAL A 150 5.60 2.98 -4.96
CA VAL A 150 6.46 2.76 -3.78
C VAL A 150 7.82 2.21 -4.17
N VAL A 151 8.88 2.87 -3.72
CA VAL A 151 10.24 2.30 -3.75
C VAL A 151 10.40 1.47 -2.47
N SER A 152 10.60 0.16 -2.62
CA SER A 152 10.80 -0.73 -1.48
C SER A 152 12.05 -0.35 -0.67
N ARG A 153 12.09 -0.77 0.60
CA ARG A 153 13.25 -0.53 1.46
C ARG A 153 14.51 -1.15 0.84
N GLN A 154 15.59 -0.37 0.79
CA GLN A 154 16.91 -0.81 0.35
C GLN A 154 17.90 -0.92 1.51
N TRP A 155 18.61 -2.04 1.58
CA TRP A 155 19.70 -2.26 2.53
C TRP A 155 21.03 -1.81 1.94
N LYS A 156 21.86 -1.16 2.76
CA LYS A 156 23.23 -0.79 2.38
C LYS A 156 24.21 -1.01 3.51
N VAL A 157 25.42 -1.40 3.17
CA VAL A 157 26.55 -1.48 4.11
C VAL A 157 27.44 -0.27 3.86
N VAL A 158 27.62 0.56 4.88
CA VAL A 158 28.53 1.71 4.81
C VAL A 158 29.88 1.31 5.40
N GLN A 159 30.88 1.12 4.53
CA GLN A 159 32.25 0.84 4.96
C GLN A 159 32.99 2.15 5.18
N THR A 160 33.35 2.46 6.42
CA THR A 160 34.15 3.65 6.74
C THR A 160 35.62 3.27 6.87
N VAL A 161 36.40 3.54 5.81
CA VAL A 161 37.84 3.27 5.76
C VAL A 161 38.60 4.45 6.37
N ARG A 162 39.38 4.19 7.42
CA ARG A 162 40.27 5.18 8.05
C ARG A 162 41.71 4.86 7.69
N GLU A 163 42.16 5.45 6.58
CA GLU A 163 43.51 5.26 6.08
C GLU A 163 44.57 5.67 7.10
N LYS A 164 45.62 4.85 7.19
CA LYS A 164 46.78 5.10 8.05
C LYS A 164 47.95 5.43 7.17
N PHE A 165 48.67 6.50 7.50
CA PHE A 165 49.85 6.92 6.78
C PHE A 165 51.03 6.96 7.74
N SER A 166 52.21 6.54 7.28
CA SER A 166 53.45 6.80 7.99
C SER A 166 54.15 7.99 7.34
N CYS A 167 54.60 8.94 8.17
CA CYS A 167 55.48 10.01 7.71
C CYS A 167 56.87 9.41 7.44
N ARG A 168 57.48 9.68 6.27
CA ARG A 168 58.83 9.17 5.97
C ARG A 168 59.94 9.89 6.73
N ASP A 169 59.71 11.14 7.13
CA ASP A 169 60.73 11.95 7.80
C ASP A 169 60.81 11.67 9.31
N CYS A 170 59.68 11.38 9.96
CA CYS A 170 59.62 11.16 11.41
C CYS A 170 59.08 9.78 11.81
N GLU A 171 58.78 8.91 10.85
CA GLU A 171 58.27 7.53 11.03
C GLU A 171 56.97 7.41 11.85
N LYS A 172 56.33 8.53 12.21
CA LYS A 172 55.07 8.54 12.96
C LYS A 172 53.91 8.11 12.07
N ILE A 173 53.00 7.33 12.65
CA ILE A 173 51.76 6.89 12.02
C ILE A 173 50.65 7.89 12.34
N THR A 174 50.02 8.45 11.30
CA THR A 174 48.85 9.31 11.40
C THR A 174 47.61 8.58 10.90
N GLN A 175 46.48 8.82 11.55
CA GLN A 175 45.18 8.28 11.16
C GLN A 175 44.10 9.32 11.48
N PRO A 176 43.14 9.59 10.58
CA PRO A 176 41.98 10.43 10.90
C PRO A 176 41.21 9.86 12.11
N PRO A 177 40.59 10.69 12.95
CA PRO A 177 39.83 10.23 14.12
C PRO A 177 38.67 9.29 13.72
N ALA A 178 38.19 8.49 14.67
CA ALA A 178 37.05 7.61 14.43
C ALA A 178 35.78 8.44 14.20
N PRO A 179 34.92 8.08 13.24
CA PRO A 179 33.60 8.70 13.12
C PRO A 179 32.77 8.42 14.38
N PHE A 180 31.79 9.29 14.62
CA PHE A 180 30.84 9.08 15.71
C PHE A 180 29.94 7.87 15.42
N HIS A 181 29.71 7.06 16.44
CA HIS A 181 28.73 5.98 16.42
C HIS A 181 27.85 6.09 17.66
N VAL A 182 26.56 5.75 17.51
CA VAL A 182 25.58 5.75 18.63
C VAL A 182 26.07 4.90 19.80
N ARG A 183 26.75 3.78 19.50
CA ARG A 183 27.46 2.94 20.46
C ARG A 183 28.94 2.87 20.09
N PRO A 184 29.87 2.88 21.07
CA PRO A 184 31.27 2.55 20.81
C PRO A 184 31.36 1.18 20.09
N ARG A 185 32.05 1.14 18.94
CA ARG A 185 32.16 -0.05 18.07
C ARG A 185 30.80 -0.60 17.59
N GLY A 186 29.81 0.28 17.42
CA GLY A 186 28.47 -0.10 16.99
C GLY A 186 28.44 -0.71 15.59
N LEU A 187 27.72 -1.83 15.45
CA LEU A 187 27.53 -2.53 14.18
C LEU A 187 26.58 -1.80 13.23
N PHE A 188 25.62 -1.04 13.78
CA PHE A 188 24.52 -0.46 13.02
C PHE A 188 24.62 1.06 12.89
N GLY A 189 24.26 1.57 11.72
CA GLY A 189 24.18 3.00 11.45
C GLY A 189 22.96 3.69 12.08
N PRO A 190 22.98 5.02 12.21
CA PRO A 190 21.92 5.79 12.88
C PRO A 190 20.55 5.63 12.20
N SER A 191 20.50 5.58 10.86
CA SER A 191 19.24 5.41 10.13
C SER A 191 18.58 4.06 10.40
N PHE A 192 19.36 2.99 10.52
CA PHE A 192 18.84 1.67 10.89
C PHE A 192 18.30 1.69 12.32
N LEU A 193 19.05 2.27 13.26
CA LEU A 193 18.62 2.34 14.66
C LEU A 193 17.35 3.18 14.83
N ALA A 194 17.24 4.30 14.11
CA ALA A 194 16.03 5.12 14.10
C ALA A 194 14.81 4.33 13.58
N MET A 195 14.97 3.61 12.47
CA MET A 195 13.93 2.73 11.92
C MET A 195 13.53 1.64 12.91
N LEU A 196 14.50 0.92 13.51
CA LEU A 196 14.27 -0.14 14.50
C LEU A 196 13.43 0.36 15.69
N LEU A 197 13.74 1.55 16.21
CA LEU A 197 13.00 2.17 17.32
C LEU A 197 11.61 2.64 16.89
N PHE A 198 11.49 3.28 15.74
CA PHE A 198 10.20 3.74 15.21
C PHE A 198 9.27 2.56 14.95
N GLU A 199 9.75 1.50 14.30
CA GLU A 199 8.94 0.30 14.07
C GLU A 199 8.51 -0.33 15.41
N LYS A 200 9.39 -0.36 16.42
CA LYS A 200 9.07 -0.96 17.74
C LYS A 200 8.04 -0.14 18.51
N PHE A 201 8.26 1.16 18.64
CA PHE A 201 7.49 2.01 19.55
C PHE A 201 6.41 2.83 18.83
N GLY A 202 6.69 3.36 17.64
CA GLY A 202 5.75 4.16 16.86
C GLY A 202 4.76 3.33 16.06
N ALA A 203 5.19 2.21 15.48
CA ALA A 203 4.34 1.30 14.71
C ALA A 203 3.92 0.03 15.49
N HIS A 204 4.28 -0.06 16.78
CA HIS A 204 3.96 -1.20 17.66
C HIS A 204 4.33 -2.58 17.09
N GLN A 205 5.38 -2.66 16.27
CA GLN A 205 5.81 -3.91 15.67
C GLN A 205 6.79 -4.65 16.61
N PRO A 206 6.44 -5.85 17.13
CA PRO A 206 7.32 -6.58 18.03
C PRO A 206 8.60 -7.02 17.32
N LEU A 207 9.71 -7.10 18.06
CA LEU A 207 11.04 -7.38 17.51
C LEU A 207 11.13 -8.71 16.74
N ASN A 208 10.37 -9.74 17.14
CA ASN A 208 10.29 -11.00 16.39
C ASN A 208 9.76 -10.77 14.97
N ARG A 209 8.72 -9.95 14.82
CA ARG A 209 8.11 -9.65 13.51
C ARG A 209 9.02 -8.77 12.65
N GLN A 210 9.78 -7.88 13.27
CA GLN A 210 10.80 -7.10 12.57
C GLN A 210 11.94 -8.00 12.08
N ARG A 211 12.49 -8.84 12.97
CA ARG A 211 13.51 -9.85 12.63
C ARG A 211 13.09 -10.70 11.44
N ASP A 212 11.90 -11.28 11.47
CA ASP A 212 11.41 -12.16 10.41
C ASP A 212 11.28 -11.42 9.08
N ARG A 213 10.88 -10.14 9.11
CA ARG A 213 10.87 -9.27 7.93
C ARG A 213 12.30 -9.05 7.42
N TYR A 214 13.25 -8.73 8.29
CA TYR A 214 14.64 -8.48 7.90
C TYR A 214 15.26 -9.72 7.25
N ALA A 215 15.01 -10.91 7.81
CA ALA A 215 15.46 -12.18 7.25
C ALA A 215 14.88 -12.45 5.84
N ARG A 216 13.59 -12.13 5.61
CA ARG A 216 12.96 -12.22 4.27
C ARG A 216 13.57 -11.26 3.26
N GLU A 217 14.20 -10.19 3.72
CA GLU A 217 14.92 -9.22 2.89
C GLU A 217 16.42 -9.52 2.78
N GLY A 218 16.87 -10.69 3.26
CA GLY A 218 18.26 -11.14 3.18
C GLY A 218 19.17 -10.63 4.30
N VAL A 219 18.61 -10.02 5.35
CA VAL A 219 19.34 -9.52 6.53
C VAL A 219 18.98 -10.36 7.75
N ASP A 220 19.73 -11.44 7.95
CA ASP A 220 19.54 -12.32 9.11
C ASP A 220 20.21 -11.73 10.37
N LEU A 221 19.40 -11.44 11.39
CA LEU A 221 19.83 -10.84 12.65
C LEU A 221 19.18 -11.60 13.80
N SER A 222 19.91 -11.83 14.90
CA SER A 222 19.31 -12.46 16.07
C SER A 222 18.38 -11.49 16.82
N LEU A 223 17.37 -12.04 17.50
CA LEU A 223 16.49 -11.26 18.37
C LEU A 223 17.27 -10.54 19.48
N SER A 224 18.26 -11.24 20.07
CA SER A 224 19.12 -10.67 21.11
C SER A 224 19.90 -9.46 20.60
N THR A 225 20.44 -9.53 19.38
CA THR A 225 21.16 -8.41 18.76
C THR A 225 20.27 -7.19 18.62
N LEU A 226 19.02 -7.38 18.15
CA LEU A 226 18.05 -6.28 18.03
C LEU A 226 17.65 -5.72 19.41
N ALA A 227 17.43 -6.58 20.40
CA ALA A 227 17.08 -6.16 21.75
C ALA A 227 18.20 -5.32 22.40
N ASP A 228 19.45 -5.73 22.24
CA ASP A 228 20.63 -5.00 22.72
C ASP A 228 20.74 -3.61 22.08
N GLN A 229 20.44 -3.50 20.78
CA GLN A 229 20.43 -2.21 20.10
C GLN A 229 19.33 -1.29 20.63
N VAL A 230 18.13 -1.82 20.86
CA VAL A 230 17.04 -1.05 21.46
C VAL A 230 17.46 -0.54 22.83
N GLY A 231 17.98 -1.40 23.71
CA GLY A 231 18.43 -1.00 25.05
C GLY A 231 19.54 0.05 25.02
N THR A 232 20.49 -0.07 24.08
CA THR A 232 21.55 0.93 23.91
C THR A 232 20.98 2.28 23.48
N CYS A 233 20.05 2.29 22.54
CA CYS A 233 19.47 3.53 22.05
C CYS A 233 18.56 4.19 23.09
N THR A 234 17.78 3.42 23.86
CA THR A 234 16.94 3.98 24.93
C THR A 234 17.81 4.62 26.01
N ALA A 235 18.93 4.00 26.39
CA ALA A 235 19.90 4.60 27.30
C ALA A 235 20.49 5.90 26.75
N ALA A 236 20.86 5.93 25.46
CA ALA A 236 21.40 7.13 24.81
C ALA A 236 20.39 8.28 24.70
N LEU A 237 19.10 7.97 24.55
CA LEU A 237 18.02 8.96 24.42
C LEU A 237 17.45 9.42 25.77
N MET A 238 17.76 8.73 26.86
CA MET A 238 17.22 9.02 28.20
C MET A 238 17.35 10.50 28.63
N PRO A 239 18.49 11.20 28.43
CA PRO A 239 18.57 12.61 28.80
C PRO A 239 17.56 13.50 28.08
N ARG A 240 17.23 13.17 26.82
CA ARG A 240 16.27 13.92 26.02
C ARG A 240 14.83 13.58 26.40
N TYR A 241 14.56 12.31 26.72
CA TYR A 241 13.28 11.88 27.27
C TYR A 241 12.94 12.68 28.54
N LEU A 242 13.87 12.78 29.49
CA LEU A 242 13.65 13.50 30.75
C LEU A 242 13.30 14.98 30.54
N LEU A 243 13.91 15.64 29.55
CA LEU A 243 13.58 17.02 29.20
C LEU A 243 12.17 17.15 28.59
N ILE A 244 11.77 16.20 27.73
CA ILE A 244 10.43 16.18 27.12
C ILE A 244 9.38 15.91 28.20
N GLU A 245 9.63 14.93 29.07
CA GLU A 245 8.75 14.59 30.18
C GLU A 245 8.52 15.79 31.11
N ALA A 246 9.60 16.46 31.53
CA ALA A 246 9.50 17.67 32.33
C ALA A 246 8.70 18.79 31.63
N HIS A 247 8.89 18.97 30.32
CA HIS A 247 8.16 19.97 29.55
C HIS A 247 6.66 19.65 29.46
N VAL A 248 6.31 18.40 29.16
CA VAL A 248 4.91 17.95 29.03
C VAL A 248 4.17 18.01 30.36
N LEU A 249 4.82 17.65 31.47
CA LEU A 249 4.20 17.68 32.81
C LEU A 249 4.10 19.09 33.41
N ALA A 250 4.81 20.07 32.84
CA ALA A 250 4.73 21.47 33.25
C ALA A 250 3.62 22.26 32.52
N ALA A 251 3.04 21.70 31.46
CA ALA A 251 1.95 22.29 30.67
C ALA A 251 0.57 21.86 31.20
#